data_AF-E1X3Q0-F1
#
_entry.id   AF-E1X3Q0-F1
#
_cell.length_a   1.000
_cell.length_b   1.000
_cell.length_c   1.000
_cell.angle_alpha   90.00
_cell.angle_beta   90.00
_cell.angle_gamma   90.00
#
_symmetry.space_group_name_H-M   'P 1'
#
loop_
_entity.id
_entity.type
_entity.pdbx_description
1 polymer ?
#
loop_
_entity_poly.entity_id
_entity_poly.type
_entity_poly.pdbx_seq_one_letter_code
_entity_poly.pdbx_strand_id
1 'polypeptide(L)'
;MRFLRKNKIEKTILVISDIHLGAGVVVNGRRNYLEDFHFDEELVDFLDYYSSGDYLNREVELIINGDLFDLLAVPFVNYFDDEFWSEKAALSKFEMIIKAHREVIDALNNFVSHKNNKLVYIIGNHDAEFVFESLRNRFYELFEDKNKERVEIQLNNNGEYIPTPGVVLKHGHEYELAHHFHPVKSIVESESGEKYFLPPWGSYYVTRVINKFKEERDHVNAVRPIRKFIINGLIYDTFFTLRFLFATSYYFIMVRSIYLFKQERSLKKMYKHCMNELELFKDYETMTMDFFKERPEVKCLIVGHTHDPSFRSFTDGGIFINTGTWTRMYNLDFGKNQSGEQLSFAQVDILDREKETYDINLNNWKGRTELPFEEFS
;
A
#
# COMPACT_ATOMS: atom_id res chain seq x y z
N MET A 1 21.72 0.34 27.38
CA MET A 1 22.26 1.58 26.75
C MET A 1 21.30 2.29 25.78
N ARG A 2 20.19 1.68 25.31
CA ARG A 2 19.17 2.36 24.46
C ARG A 2 18.47 3.54 25.17
N PHE A 3 18.21 3.41 26.47
CA PHE A 3 17.54 4.42 27.30
C PHE A 3 18.27 5.78 27.39
N LEU A 4 19.60 5.81 27.24
CA LEU A 4 20.39 7.04 27.31
C LEU A 4 20.44 7.83 25.98
N ARG A 5 19.90 7.26 24.89
CA ARG A 5 19.88 7.91 23.55
C ARG A 5 18.60 8.69 23.25
N LYS A 6 17.53 8.53 24.04
CA LYS A 6 16.24 9.21 23.83
C LYS A 6 16.35 10.74 23.72
N ASN A 7 17.34 11.34 24.38
CA ASN A 7 17.56 12.79 24.40
C ASN A 7 18.46 13.32 23.26
N LYS A 8 18.81 12.51 22.25
CA LYS A 8 19.68 12.89 21.11
C LYS A 8 19.09 12.58 19.73
N ILE A 9 17.77 12.40 19.63
CA ILE A 9 17.12 12.18 18.33
C ILE A 9 16.59 13.52 17.82
N GLU A 10 17.12 13.99 16.70
CA GLU A 10 16.74 15.27 16.09
C GLU A 10 15.40 15.17 15.35
N LYS A 11 15.18 14.04 14.66
CA LYS A 11 13.97 13.77 13.88
C LYS A 11 13.66 12.28 13.89
N THR A 12 12.39 11.94 13.93
CA THR A 12 11.89 10.60 13.71
C THR A 12 11.10 10.58 12.41
N ILE A 13 11.46 9.69 11.48
CA ILE A 13 10.66 9.39 10.29
C ILE A 13 9.96 8.06 10.53
N LEU A 14 8.64 8.05 10.38
CA LEU A 14 7.78 6.87 10.46
C LEU A 14 7.31 6.52 9.06
N VAL A 15 7.40 5.25 8.68
CA VAL A 15 6.93 4.80 7.37
C VAL A 15 5.93 3.67 7.58
N ILE A 16 4.70 3.92 7.15
CA ILE A 16 3.62 2.92 7.01
C ILE A 16 3.29 2.77 5.52
N SER A 17 2.69 1.65 5.14
CA SER A 17 2.33 1.33 3.75
C SER A 17 1.15 0.37 3.74
N ASP A 18 0.43 0.30 2.62
CA ASP A 18 -0.58 -0.74 2.36
C ASP A 18 -1.62 -0.78 3.49
N ILE A 19 -2.22 0.38 3.78
CA ILE A 19 -3.28 0.52 4.78
C ILE A 19 -4.61 0.06 4.18
N HIS A 20 -4.87 0.38 2.91
CA HIS A 20 -6.05 -0.02 2.15
C HIS A 20 -7.38 0.37 2.80
N LEU A 21 -7.53 1.65 3.20
CA LEU A 21 -8.81 2.18 3.67
C LEU A 21 -9.87 2.02 2.56
N GLY A 22 -10.87 1.17 2.79
CA GLY A 22 -11.95 0.89 1.86
C GLY A 22 -13.23 1.68 2.17
N ALA A 23 -14.37 1.19 1.68
CA ALA A 23 -15.66 1.85 1.87
C ALA A 23 -16.33 1.58 3.24
N GLY A 24 -15.56 1.05 4.19
CA GLY A 24 -16.01 0.59 5.49
C GLY A 24 -16.68 -0.77 5.45
N VAL A 25 -16.84 -1.35 6.63
CA VAL A 25 -17.45 -2.67 6.85
C VAL A 25 -18.94 -2.77 6.47
N VAL A 26 -19.65 -1.63 6.39
CA VAL A 26 -21.07 -1.60 6.05
C VAL A 26 -21.35 -0.50 5.03
N VAL A 27 -21.89 -0.90 3.87
CA VAL A 27 -22.32 0.01 2.81
C VAL A 27 -23.80 -0.23 2.51
N ASN A 28 -24.61 0.84 2.52
CA ASN A 28 -26.05 0.78 2.26
C ASN A 28 -26.81 -0.27 3.12
N GLY A 29 -26.40 -0.42 4.39
CA GLY A 29 -27.02 -1.36 5.34
C GLY A 29 -26.66 -2.83 5.11
N ARG A 30 -25.65 -3.13 4.28
CA ARG A 30 -25.14 -4.49 4.04
C ARG A 30 -23.66 -4.58 4.39
N ARG A 31 -23.22 -5.75 4.85
CA ARG A 31 -21.79 -6.04 5.04
C ARG A 31 -21.07 -5.85 3.71
N ASN A 32 -19.99 -5.09 3.75
CA ASN A 32 -19.07 -4.92 2.64
C ASN A 32 -17.92 -5.92 2.80
N TYR A 33 -17.84 -6.90 1.91
CA TYR A 33 -16.79 -7.93 1.90
C TYR A 33 -15.50 -7.44 1.22
N LEU A 34 -15.51 -6.25 0.65
CA LEU A 34 -14.34 -5.66 0.01
C LEU A 34 -13.44 -4.92 1.00
N GLU A 35 -13.96 -4.55 2.17
CA GLU A 35 -13.19 -3.89 3.23
C GLU A 35 -12.13 -4.84 3.80
N ASP A 36 -10.85 -4.48 3.66
CA ASP A 36 -9.71 -5.22 4.21
C ASP A 36 -9.09 -4.54 5.45
N PHE A 37 -9.39 -3.26 5.67
CA PHE A 37 -8.89 -2.52 6.82
C PHE A 37 -9.90 -2.50 7.97
N HIS A 38 -9.42 -2.88 9.16
CA HIS A 38 -10.23 -2.98 10.37
C HIS A 38 -9.53 -2.37 11.60
N PHE A 39 -8.55 -1.50 11.39
CA PHE A 39 -7.65 -1.01 12.45
C PHE A 39 -7.70 0.51 12.64
N ASP A 40 -8.89 1.09 12.50
CA ASP A 40 -9.13 2.52 12.67
C ASP A 40 -8.60 2.99 14.03
N GLU A 41 -8.98 2.30 15.11
CA GLU A 41 -8.59 2.65 16.48
C GLU A 41 -7.07 2.58 16.68
N GLU A 42 -6.41 1.56 16.15
CA GLU A 42 -4.97 1.37 16.29
C GLU A 42 -4.17 2.39 15.49
N LEU A 43 -4.66 2.81 14.32
CA LEU A 43 -4.04 3.87 13.52
C LEU A 43 -4.20 5.23 14.20
N VAL A 44 -5.38 5.52 14.75
CA VAL A 44 -5.60 6.73 15.58
C VAL A 44 -4.65 6.73 16.78
N ASP A 45 -4.58 5.62 17.51
CA ASP A 45 -3.71 5.47 18.68
C ASP A 45 -2.21 5.61 18.32
N PHE A 46 -1.80 5.07 17.17
CA PHE A 46 -0.45 5.23 16.64
C PHE A 46 -0.11 6.69 16.39
N LEU A 47 -0.99 7.44 15.72
CA LEU A 47 -0.80 8.86 15.43
C LEU A 47 -0.75 9.70 16.72
N ASP A 48 -1.61 9.39 17.69
CA ASP A 48 -1.64 10.05 18.98
C ASP A 48 -0.37 9.77 19.80
N TYR A 49 0.14 8.53 19.79
CA TYR A 49 1.37 8.18 20.48
C TYR A 49 2.56 9.00 19.95
N TYR A 50 2.73 9.05 18.63
CA TYR A 50 3.79 9.81 17.98
C TYR A 50 3.55 11.33 17.94
N SER A 51 2.46 11.80 18.56
CA SER A 51 2.18 13.21 18.83
C SER A 51 2.26 13.56 20.32
N SER A 52 2.72 12.62 21.17
CA SER A 52 2.71 12.76 22.63
C SER A 52 4.09 12.55 23.27
N GLY A 53 4.23 12.93 24.55
CA GLY A 53 5.43 12.65 25.35
C GLY A 53 6.73 13.18 24.71
N ASP A 54 7.71 12.29 24.51
CA ASP A 54 9.01 12.62 23.91
C ASP A 54 8.90 13.16 22.47
N TYR A 55 7.79 12.87 21.77
CA TYR A 55 7.58 13.26 20.37
C TYR A 55 7.00 14.67 20.20
N LEU A 56 6.38 15.26 21.23
CA LEU A 56 5.83 16.63 21.17
C LEU A 56 6.87 17.69 20.78
N ASN A 57 8.10 17.50 21.26
CA ASN A 57 9.21 18.43 21.04
C ASN A 57 10.19 17.95 19.96
N ARG A 58 9.86 16.85 19.26
CA ARG A 58 10.69 16.27 18.20
C ARG A 58 10.06 16.54 16.84
N GLU A 59 10.87 16.67 15.80
CA GLU A 59 10.35 16.62 14.43
C GLU A 59 9.91 15.19 14.10
N VAL A 60 8.63 15.02 13.73
CA VAL A 60 8.08 13.72 13.34
C VAL A 60 7.54 13.82 11.93
N GLU A 61 8.09 13.04 11.01
CA GLU A 61 7.58 12.94 9.65
C GLU A 61 6.94 11.57 9.47
N LEU A 62 5.62 11.55 9.25
CA LEU A 62 4.90 10.36 8.84
C LEU A 62 4.91 10.28 7.32
N ILE A 63 5.44 9.19 6.80
CA ILE A 63 5.39 8.86 5.38
C ILE A 63 4.44 7.68 5.20
N ILE A 64 3.40 7.87 4.41
CA ILE A 64 2.51 6.80 3.95
C ILE A 64 2.99 6.42 2.56
N ASN A 65 3.67 5.28 2.45
CA ASN A 65 4.44 4.85 1.28
C ASN A 65 3.60 4.02 0.29
N GLY A 66 2.47 4.56 -0.14
CA GLY A 66 1.55 3.91 -1.08
C GLY A 66 0.38 3.20 -0.42
N ASP A 67 -0.68 3.05 -1.21
CA ASP A 67 -1.88 2.28 -0.90
C ASP A 67 -2.51 2.66 0.47
N LEU A 68 -2.68 3.97 0.68
CA LEU A 68 -3.45 4.48 1.83
C LEU A 68 -4.94 4.17 1.66
N PHE A 69 -5.46 4.45 0.47
CA PHE A 69 -6.86 4.28 0.12
C PHE A 69 -7.00 3.14 -0.89
N ASP A 70 -8.02 2.29 -0.74
CA ASP A 70 -8.29 1.24 -1.71
C ASP A 70 -9.44 1.61 -2.65
N LEU A 71 -9.15 2.45 -3.65
CA LEU A 71 -10.13 2.85 -4.68
C LEU A 71 -10.49 1.69 -5.63
N LEU A 72 -9.79 0.56 -5.54
CA LEU A 72 -10.10 -0.66 -6.29
C LEU A 72 -11.11 -1.55 -5.56
N ALA A 73 -11.21 -1.45 -4.23
CA ALA A 73 -12.09 -2.27 -3.38
C ALA A 73 -13.31 -1.51 -2.82
N VAL A 74 -13.79 -0.49 -3.53
CA VAL A 74 -15.05 0.19 -3.19
C VAL A 74 -16.25 -0.51 -3.85
N PRO A 75 -17.33 -0.85 -3.10
CA PRO A 75 -18.54 -1.43 -3.68
C PRO A 75 -19.08 -0.56 -4.80
N PHE A 76 -19.31 -1.20 -5.95
CA PHE A 76 -19.70 -0.55 -7.19
C PHE A 76 -20.88 0.41 -6.99
N VAL A 77 -20.71 1.67 -7.41
CA VAL A 77 -21.83 2.58 -7.65
C VAL A 77 -22.57 2.06 -8.88
N ASN A 78 -23.90 1.94 -8.83
CA ASN A 78 -24.75 1.28 -9.85
C ASN A 78 -24.78 1.94 -11.27
N TYR A 79 -23.74 2.63 -11.73
CA TYR A 79 -23.68 3.23 -13.07
C TYR A 79 -22.35 2.90 -13.77
N PHE A 80 -22.47 2.10 -14.84
CA PHE A 80 -21.56 1.76 -15.94
C PHE A 80 -20.08 1.43 -15.66
N ASP A 81 -19.68 0.22 -16.07
CA ASP A 81 -18.28 -0.27 -16.12
C ASP A 81 -17.29 0.66 -16.84
N ASP A 82 -17.78 1.53 -17.74
CA ASP A 82 -16.95 2.49 -18.47
C ASP A 82 -16.68 3.79 -17.67
N GLU A 83 -17.54 4.13 -16.71
CA GLU A 83 -17.40 5.32 -15.87
C GLU A 83 -16.56 5.07 -14.61
N PHE A 84 -16.28 3.81 -14.25
CA PHE A 84 -15.59 3.43 -13.03
C PHE A 84 -14.23 4.13 -12.83
N TRP A 85 -13.58 4.49 -13.95
CA TRP A 85 -12.28 5.17 -13.99
C TRP A 85 -12.38 6.66 -14.30
N SER A 86 -13.59 7.21 -14.41
CA SER A 86 -13.78 8.65 -14.58
C SER A 86 -13.35 9.40 -13.32
N GLU A 87 -12.88 10.64 -13.48
CA GLU A 87 -12.55 11.52 -12.36
C GLU A 87 -13.71 11.67 -11.35
N LYS A 88 -14.96 11.70 -11.86
CA LYS A 88 -16.18 11.77 -11.05
C LYS A 88 -16.40 10.49 -10.22
N ALA A 89 -16.18 9.32 -10.82
CA ALA A 89 -16.27 8.05 -10.10
C ALA A 89 -15.16 7.91 -9.06
N ALA A 90 -13.93 8.29 -9.39
CA ALA A 90 -12.81 8.32 -8.46
C ALA A 90 -13.11 9.19 -7.22
N LEU A 91 -13.66 10.40 -7.42
CA LEU A 91 -14.13 11.25 -6.31
C LEU A 91 -15.23 10.58 -5.50
N SER A 92 -16.21 9.97 -6.16
CA SER A 92 -17.33 9.31 -5.47
C SER A 92 -16.86 8.14 -4.62
N LYS A 93 -15.90 7.34 -5.12
CA LYS A 93 -15.24 6.27 -4.36
C LYS A 93 -14.50 6.84 -3.16
N PHE A 94 -13.74 7.91 -3.36
CA PHE A 94 -12.99 8.55 -2.29
C PHE A 94 -13.90 9.12 -1.18
N GLU A 95 -15.04 9.72 -1.51
CA GLU A 95 -16.01 10.17 -0.51
C GLU A 95 -16.60 9.03 0.33
N MET A 96 -16.82 7.85 -0.26
CA MET A 96 -17.27 6.69 0.48
C MET A 96 -16.23 6.26 1.51
N ILE A 97 -14.96 6.25 1.12
CA ILE A 97 -13.84 5.89 2.00
C ILE A 97 -13.70 6.91 3.15
N ILE A 98 -13.67 8.21 2.85
CA ILE A 98 -13.61 9.29 3.86
C ILE A 98 -14.77 9.16 4.85
N LYS A 99 -15.97 8.87 4.37
CA LYS A 99 -17.15 8.73 5.21
C LYS A 99 -17.05 7.52 6.14
N ALA A 100 -16.44 6.44 5.69
CA ALA A 100 -16.25 5.22 6.46
C ALA A 100 -15.20 5.39 7.57
N HIS A 101 -14.10 6.09 7.27
CA HIS A 101 -12.91 6.17 8.14
C HIS A 101 -12.67 7.59 8.68
N ARG A 102 -13.74 8.29 9.09
CA ARG A 102 -13.66 9.69 9.54
C ARG A 102 -12.67 9.91 10.68
N GLU A 103 -12.62 8.97 11.61
CA GLU A 103 -11.76 9.06 12.81
C GLU A 103 -10.28 9.03 12.42
N VAL A 104 -9.90 8.19 11.46
CA VAL A 104 -8.54 8.17 10.89
C VAL A 104 -8.21 9.49 10.20
N ILE A 105 -9.14 10.04 9.42
CA ILE A 105 -8.93 11.33 8.73
C ILE A 105 -8.76 12.48 9.73
N ASP A 106 -9.61 12.53 10.77
CA ASP A 106 -9.54 13.52 11.83
C ASP A 106 -8.20 13.39 12.60
N ALA A 107 -7.76 12.16 12.87
CA ALA A 107 -6.47 11.89 13.51
C ALA A 107 -5.27 12.30 12.65
N LEU A 108 -5.33 12.14 11.32
CA LEU A 108 -4.29 12.66 10.43
C LEU A 108 -4.22 14.19 10.49
N ASN A 109 -5.37 14.89 10.49
CA ASN A 109 -5.40 16.34 10.65
C ASN A 109 -4.89 16.79 12.03
N ASN A 110 -5.25 16.05 13.09
CA ASN A 110 -4.73 16.30 14.43
C ASN A 110 -3.21 16.11 14.50
N PHE A 111 -2.68 15.04 13.90
CA PHE A 111 -1.24 14.76 13.83
C PHE A 111 -0.48 15.94 13.23
N VAL A 112 -0.90 16.46 12.06
CA VAL A 112 -0.22 17.61 11.41
C VAL A 112 -0.54 18.97 12.04
N SER A 113 -1.50 19.03 12.97
CA SER A 113 -1.76 20.24 13.75
C SER A 113 -0.62 20.57 14.72
N HIS A 114 0.17 19.57 15.11
CA HIS A 114 1.40 19.76 15.86
C HIS A 114 2.48 20.37 14.97
N LYS A 115 3.08 21.48 15.41
CA LYS A 115 3.99 22.30 14.59
C LYS A 115 5.19 21.54 14.00
N ASN A 116 5.65 20.49 14.69
CA ASN A 116 6.83 19.72 14.31
C ASN A 116 6.47 18.43 13.54
N ASN A 117 5.20 18.21 13.25
CA ASN A 117 4.72 17.01 12.58
C ASN A 117 4.45 17.31 11.10
N LYS A 118 4.84 16.38 10.23
CA LYS A 118 4.63 16.47 8.77
C LYS A 118 4.09 15.15 8.25
N LEU A 119 3.15 15.23 7.31
CA LEU A 119 2.62 14.10 6.58
C LEU A 119 3.09 14.14 5.11
N VAL A 120 3.71 13.07 4.66
CA VAL A 120 4.00 12.81 3.24
C VAL A 120 3.21 11.59 2.81
N TYR A 121 2.37 11.73 1.81
CA TYR A 121 1.59 10.65 1.24
C TYR A 121 2.07 10.36 -0.18
N ILE A 122 2.72 9.21 -0.36
CA ILE A 122 3.15 8.70 -1.66
C ILE A 122 2.03 7.81 -2.20
N ILE A 123 1.63 7.99 -3.46
CA ILE A 123 0.60 7.13 -4.08
C ILE A 123 1.19 5.78 -4.49
N GLY A 124 0.39 4.72 -4.33
CA GLY A 124 0.63 3.36 -4.81
C GLY A 124 -0.30 3.01 -5.99
N ASN A 125 -0.52 1.71 -6.22
CA ASN A 125 -1.34 1.24 -7.33
C ASN A 125 -2.83 1.08 -6.99
N HIS A 126 -3.22 1.02 -5.72
CA HIS A 126 -4.63 0.98 -5.31
C HIS A 126 -5.28 2.37 -5.23
N ASP A 127 -4.48 3.40 -4.98
CA ASP A 127 -4.90 4.81 -4.95
C ASP A 127 -4.35 5.62 -6.14
N ALA A 128 -3.93 4.94 -7.21
CA ALA A 128 -3.34 5.54 -8.40
C ALA A 128 -4.23 6.61 -9.07
N GLU A 129 -5.55 6.62 -8.84
CA GLU A 129 -6.46 7.67 -9.32
C GLU A 129 -6.19 9.05 -8.69
N PHE A 130 -5.38 9.14 -7.62
CA PHE A 130 -4.85 10.41 -7.11
C PHE A 130 -3.96 11.17 -8.10
N VAL A 131 -3.70 10.62 -9.30
CA VAL A 131 -3.19 11.37 -10.45
C VAL A 131 -4.15 12.48 -10.90
N PHE A 132 -5.44 12.37 -10.60
CA PHE A 132 -6.38 13.46 -10.77
C PHE A 132 -6.16 14.58 -9.74
N GLU A 133 -6.14 15.82 -10.24
CA GLU A 133 -5.98 17.00 -9.39
C GLU A 133 -7.16 17.18 -8.44
N SER A 134 -8.37 16.85 -8.86
CA SER A 134 -9.56 16.95 -8.02
C SER A 134 -9.48 16.07 -6.76
N LEU A 135 -8.96 14.83 -6.86
CA LEU A 135 -8.77 13.96 -5.70
C LEU A 135 -7.74 14.54 -4.73
N ARG A 136 -6.64 15.09 -5.25
CA ARG A 136 -5.62 15.76 -4.41
C ARG A 136 -6.19 16.98 -3.71
N ASN A 137 -6.91 17.83 -4.43
CA ASN A 137 -7.56 19.02 -3.86
C ASN A 137 -8.54 18.61 -2.76
N ARG A 138 -9.34 17.57 -3.02
CA ARG A 138 -10.28 17.04 -2.06
C ARG A 138 -9.60 16.46 -0.82
N PHE A 139 -8.45 15.79 -0.96
CA PHE A 139 -7.65 15.33 0.18
C PHE A 139 -7.11 16.49 1.00
N TYR A 140 -6.57 17.54 0.36
CA TYR A 140 -6.13 18.73 1.10
C TYR A 140 -7.28 19.40 1.86
N GLU A 141 -8.50 19.40 1.32
CA GLU A 141 -9.70 19.92 1.99
C GLU A 141 -10.09 19.15 3.28
N LEU A 142 -9.53 17.95 3.51
CA LEU A 142 -9.69 17.24 4.79
C LEU A 142 -8.90 17.85 5.94
N PHE A 143 -7.96 18.75 5.64
CA PHE A 143 -7.09 19.39 6.62
C PHE A 143 -7.48 20.85 6.81
N GLU A 144 -7.33 21.35 8.04
CA GLU A 144 -7.48 22.78 8.31
C GLU A 144 -6.47 23.60 7.50
N ASP A 145 -6.84 24.79 7.02
CA ASP A 145 -6.00 25.61 6.15
C ASP A 145 -4.59 25.86 6.70
N LYS A 146 -4.46 26.05 8.01
CA LYS A 146 -3.18 26.26 8.71
C LYS A 146 -2.27 25.02 8.74
N ASN A 147 -2.82 23.84 8.47
CA ASN A 147 -2.12 22.55 8.53
C ASN A 147 -1.71 22.05 7.13
N LYS A 148 -2.36 22.54 6.05
CA LYS A 148 -2.12 22.10 4.67
C LYS A 148 -0.65 22.21 4.25
N GLU A 149 0.09 23.20 4.76
CA GLU A 149 1.53 23.37 4.48
C GLU A 149 2.41 22.20 4.97
N ARG A 150 1.92 21.40 5.91
CA ARG A 150 2.62 20.23 6.48
C ARG A 150 2.17 18.91 5.86
N VAL A 151 1.32 18.96 4.84
CA VAL A 151 0.81 17.80 4.11
C VAL A 151 1.35 17.86 2.69
N GLU A 152 1.94 16.77 2.22
CA GLU A 152 2.55 16.70 0.90
C GLU A 152 2.12 15.41 0.21
N ILE A 153 1.55 15.51 -1.01
CA ILE A 153 1.23 14.35 -1.84
C ILE A 153 2.33 14.15 -2.90
N GLN A 154 2.89 12.95 -2.96
CA GLN A 154 3.89 12.53 -3.91
C GLN A 154 3.27 11.58 -4.94
N LEU A 155 3.23 12.01 -6.20
CA LEU A 155 2.72 11.21 -7.32
C LEU A 155 3.67 10.09 -7.76
N ASN A 156 4.82 9.94 -7.10
CA ASN A 156 5.81 8.92 -7.40
C ASN A 156 6.34 8.97 -8.85
N ASN A 157 6.51 10.18 -9.41
CA ASN A 157 6.92 10.37 -10.81
C ASN A 157 8.26 9.70 -11.17
N ASN A 158 9.17 9.59 -10.20
CA ASN A 158 10.51 9.03 -10.39
C ASN A 158 10.64 7.59 -9.86
N GLY A 159 9.55 7.01 -9.33
CA GLY A 159 9.54 5.68 -8.73
C GLY A 159 10.37 5.57 -7.44
N GLU A 160 10.70 6.68 -6.78
CA GLU A 160 11.33 6.72 -5.46
C GLU A 160 11.16 8.07 -4.75
N TYR A 161 11.27 8.03 -3.43
CA TYR A 161 11.28 9.19 -2.53
C TYR A 161 12.46 9.11 -1.56
N ILE A 162 13.15 10.23 -1.30
CA ILE A 162 14.34 10.29 -0.44
C ILE A 162 14.10 11.31 0.67
N PRO A 163 13.63 10.90 1.86
CA PRO A 163 13.34 11.82 2.96
C PRO A 163 14.62 12.34 3.66
N THR A 164 15.72 11.60 3.57
CA THR A 164 17.02 11.97 4.14
C THR A 164 18.15 11.27 3.37
N PRO A 165 19.38 11.82 3.31
CA PRO A 165 20.49 11.19 2.60
C PRO A 165 20.71 9.73 2.99
N GLY A 166 20.77 8.85 1.99
CA GLY A 166 20.99 7.42 2.17
C GLY A 166 19.76 6.61 2.56
N VAL A 167 18.57 7.19 2.71
CA VAL A 167 17.31 6.46 2.93
C VAL A 167 16.41 6.64 1.71
N VAL A 168 16.09 5.55 1.03
CA VAL A 168 15.27 5.53 -0.18
C VAL A 168 13.99 4.75 0.09
N LEU A 169 12.85 5.34 -0.30
CA LEU A 169 11.54 4.72 -0.28
C LEU A 169 11.08 4.44 -1.72
N LYS A 170 10.51 3.26 -1.93
CA LYS A 170 9.73 2.90 -3.13
C LYS A 170 8.45 2.21 -2.65
N HIS A 171 7.32 2.35 -3.33
CA HIS A 171 6.13 1.61 -2.86
C HIS A 171 6.34 0.09 -3.06
N GLY A 172 6.88 -0.31 -4.20
CA GLY A 172 7.17 -1.69 -4.56
C GLY A 172 6.45 -2.15 -5.83
N HIS A 173 5.31 -1.53 -6.15
CA HIS A 173 4.56 -1.79 -7.38
C HIS A 173 5.36 -1.50 -8.66
N GLU A 174 6.40 -0.67 -8.58
CA GLU A 174 7.27 -0.30 -9.70
C GLU A 174 8.06 -1.50 -10.23
N TYR A 175 8.25 -2.53 -9.41
CA TYR A 175 8.91 -3.78 -9.79
C TYR A 175 7.97 -4.74 -10.54
N GLU A 176 6.67 -4.48 -10.53
CA GLU A 176 5.66 -5.33 -11.12
C GLU A 176 5.02 -4.66 -12.34
N LEU A 177 5.34 -5.15 -13.54
CA LEU A 177 4.77 -4.63 -14.80
C LEU A 177 3.23 -4.62 -14.80
N ALA A 178 2.62 -5.50 -14.00
CA ALA A 178 1.18 -5.58 -13.81
C ALA A 178 0.56 -4.38 -13.12
N HIS A 179 1.31 -3.72 -12.25
CA HIS A 179 0.85 -2.64 -11.38
C HIS A 179 1.50 -1.29 -11.72
N HIS A 180 2.51 -1.28 -12.60
CA HIS A 180 3.18 -0.07 -13.05
C HIS A 180 2.26 0.87 -13.87
N PHE A 181 2.14 2.12 -13.42
CA PHE A 181 1.44 3.20 -14.13
C PHE A 181 2.31 4.45 -14.20
N HIS A 182 1.94 5.41 -15.07
CA HIS A 182 2.68 6.67 -15.19
C HIS A 182 1.73 7.84 -14.92
N PRO A 183 1.98 8.69 -13.90
CA PRO A 183 1.03 9.68 -13.43
C PRO A 183 0.39 10.56 -14.51
N VAL A 184 1.20 11.05 -15.45
CA VAL A 184 0.73 11.90 -16.56
C VAL A 184 0.13 11.10 -17.72
N LYS A 185 0.73 9.97 -18.11
CA LYS A 185 0.31 9.20 -19.29
C LYS A 185 -0.90 8.30 -19.02
N SER A 186 -1.24 8.11 -17.75
CA SER A 186 -2.39 7.35 -17.30
C SER A 186 -3.67 8.21 -17.22
N ILE A 187 -3.69 9.41 -17.79
CA ILE A 187 -4.91 10.22 -17.91
C ILE A 187 -5.27 10.36 -19.39
N VAL A 188 -6.53 10.07 -19.71
CA VAL A 188 -7.12 10.27 -21.03
C VAL A 188 -8.28 11.24 -20.90
N GLU A 189 -8.40 12.17 -21.84
CA GLU A 189 -9.49 13.13 -21.90
C GLU A 189 -10.41 12.78 -23.09
N SER A 190 -11.71 12.78 -22.85
CA SER A 190 -12.73 12.55 -23.88
C SER A 190 -12.91 13.80 -24.75
N GLU A 191 -13.64 13.66 -25.86
CA GLU A 191 -14.03 14.81 -26.71
C GLU A 191 -14.89 15.85 -25.96
N SER A 192 -15.59 15.43 -24.91
CA SER A 192 -16.39 16.31 -24.03
C SER A 192 -15.57 16.96 -22.90
N GLY A 193 -14.26 16.70 -22.82
CA GLY A 193 -13.37 17.23 -21.78
C GLY A 193 -13.40 16.46 -20.46
N GLU A 194 -14.03 15.28 -20.43
CA GLU A 194 -14.06 14.43 -19.23
C GLU A 194 -12.78 13.60 -19.12
N LYS A 195 -12.21 13.54 -17.92
CA LYS A 195 -10.96 12.83 -17.66
C LYS A 195 -11.22 11.44 -17.11
N TYR A 196 -10.43 10.49 -17.61
CA TYR A 196 -10.48 9.07 -17.25
C TYR A 196 -9.08 8.59 -16.92
N PHE A 197 -8.98 7.74 -15.89
CA PHE A 197 -7.75 7.07 -15.51
C PHE A 197 -7.59 5.85 -16.41
N LEU A 198 -6.39 5.66 -16.94
CA LEU A 198 -5.99 4.47 -17.67
C LEU A 198 -5.22 3.58 -16.69
N PRO A 199 -5.92 2.66 -15.99
CA PRO A 199 -5.29 1.84 -14.99
C PRO A 199 -4.38 0.78 -15.62
N PRO A 200 -3.36 0.30 -14.88
CA PRO A 200 -2.60 -0.87 -15.29
C PRO A 200 -3.49 -2.12 -15.25
N TRP A 201 -3.07 -3.18 -15.94
CA TRP A 201 -3.92 -4.37 -16.09
C TRP A 201 -4.14 -5.10 -14.75
N GLY A 202 -3.23 -4.97 -13.78
CA GLY A 202 -3.39 -5.49 -12.42
C GLY A 202 -4.61 -4.90 -11.72
N SER A 203 -4.90 -3.61 -11.88
CA SER A 203 -6.09 -2.99 -11.27
C SER A 203 -7.40 -3.53 -11.86
N TYR A 204 -7.41 -3.85 -13.16
CA TYR A 204 -8.55 -4.56 -13.78
C TYR A 204 -8.67 -6.00 -13.28
N TYR A 205 -7.56 -6.68 -12.98
CA TYR A 205 -7.59 -8.02 -12.37
C TYR A 205 -8.20 -7.97 -10.97
N VAL A 206 -7.84 -6.96 -10.16
CA VAL A 206 -8.43 -6.73 -8.84
C VAL A 206 -9.95 -6.53 -8.96
N THR A 207 -10.39 -5.56 -9.75
CA THR A 207 -11.80 -5.20 -9.86
C THR A 207 -12.67 -6.30 -10.51
N ARG A 208 -12.16 -7.02 -11.53
CA ARG A 208 -12.97 -7.99 -12.29
C ARG A 208 -12.87 -9.43 -11.78
N VAL A 209 -11.79 -9.79 -11.10
CA VAL A 209 -11.56 -11.16 -10.61
C VAL A 209 -11.54 -11.17 -9.09
N ILE A 210 -10.60 -10.47 -8.45
CA ILE A 210 -10.44 -10.55 -6.99
C ILE A 210 -11.71 -10.14 -6.27
N ASN A 211 -12.24 -8.94 -6.52
CA ASN A 211 -13.42 -8.43 -5.82
C ASN A 211 -14.63 -9.36 -5.95
N LYS A 212 -14.84 -9.95 -7.13
CA LYS A 212 -15.92 -10.90 -7.38
C LYS A 212 -15.79 -12.17 -6.54
N PHE A 213 -14.58 -12.66 -6.33
CA PHE A 213 -14.33 -13.86 -5.53
C PHE A 213 -14.25 -13.54 -4.03
N LYS A 214 -13.94 -12.29 -3.64
CA LYS A 214 -14.06 -11.81 -2.25
C LYS A 214 -15.49 -11.91 -1.70
N GLU A 215 -16.51 -11.80 -2.56
CA GLU A 215 -17.91 -12.03 -2.16
C GLU A 215 -18.16 -13.44 -1.59
N GLU A 216 -17.41 -14.44 -2.05
CA GLU A 216 -17.50 -15.83 -1.58
C GLU A 216 -16.46 -16.16 -0.51
N ARG A 217 -15.24 -15.62 -0.65
CA ARG A 217 -14.09 -15.80 0.25
C ARG A 217 -13.33 -14.48 0.37
N ASP A 218 -13.67 -13.69 1.38
CA ASP A 218 -13.06 -12.39 1.69
C ASP A 218 -11.52 -12.42 1.66
N HIS A 219 -10.90 -13.48 2.16
CA HIS A 219 -9.46 -13.65 2.28
C HIS A 219 -8.74 -14.11 0.99
N VAL A 220 -9.42 -14.25 -0.16
CA VAL A 220 -8.84 -14.83 -1.38
C VAL A 220 -7.55 -14.13 -1.86
N ASN A 221 -7.43 -12.81 -1.64
CA ASN A 221 -6.24 -12.00 -1.94
C ASN A 221 -5.19 -12.01 -0.81
N ALA A 222 -5.56 -12.41 0.39
CA ALA A 222 -4.78 -12.30 1.62
C ALA A 222 -4.03 -13.57 2.04
N VAL A 223 -4.17 -14.69 1.30
CA VAL A 223 -3.48 -15.95 1.64
C VAL A 223 -2.10 -16.05 0.97
N ARG A 224 -1.08 -16.39 1.75
CA ARG A 224 0.28 -16.68 1.29
C ARG A 224 0.82 -17.97 1.94
N PRO A 225 1.76 -18.69 1.29
CA PRO A 225 2.17 -18.54 -0.10
C PRO A 225 1.07 -19.06 -1.06
N ILE A 226 0.97 -18.44 -2.23
CA ILE A 226 -0.07 -18.74 -3.25
C ILE A 226 -0.10 -20.23 -3.62
N ARG A 227 1.06 -20.89 -3.71
CA ARG A 227 1.15 -22.33 -4.02
C ARG A 227 0.37 -23.18 -3.00
N LYS A 228 0.49 -22.87 -1.71
CA LYS A 228 -0.22 -23.61 -0.66
C LYS A 228 -1.70 -23.28 -0.65
N PHE A 229 -2.07 -22.02 -0.91
CA PHE A 229 -3.46 -21.63 -1.10
C PHE A 229 -4.12 -22.48 -2.19
N ILE A 230 -3.49 -22.62 -3.37
CA ILE A 230 -4.01 -23.43 -4.47
C ILE A 230 -4.13 -24.91 -4.10
N ILE A 231 -3.09 -25.50 -3.50
CA ILE A 231 -3.11 -26.93 -3.14
C ILE A 231 -4.21 -27.23 -2.11
N ASN A 232 -4.28 -26.45 -1.03
CA ASN A 232 -5.30 -26.64 0.00
C ASN A 232 -6.70 -26.32 -0.56
N GLY A 233 -6.83 -25.29 -1.39
CA GLY A 233 -8.08 -24.95 -2.06
C GLY A 233 -8.57 -26.10 -2.95
N LEU A 234 -7.70 -26.77 -3.71
CA LEU A 234 -8.11 -27.93 -4.52
C LEU A 234 -8.56 -29.14 -3.68
N ILE A 235 -8.02 -29.30 -2.47
CA ILE A 235 -8.35 -30.42 -1.56
C ILE A 235 -9.63 -30.14 -0.76
N TYR A 236 -9.76 -28.94 -0.20
CA TYR A 236 -10.77 -28.59 0.81
C TYR A 236 -11.88 -27.66 0.28
N ASP A 237 -11.63 -26.92 -0.80
CA ASP A 237 -12.58 -25.96 -1.41
C ASP A 237 -12.55 -26.04 -2.95
N THR A 238 -12.68 -27.27 -3.47
CA THR A 238 -12.32 -27.62 -4.85
C THR A 238 -13.08 -26.79 -5.89
N PHE A 239 -14.39 -26.65 -5.75
CA PHE A 239 -15.22 -25.97 -6.75
C PHE A 239 -14.98 -24.47 -6.80
N PHE A 240 -14.83 -23.83 -5.63
CA PHE A 240 -14.42 -22.42 -5.56
C PHE A 240 -13.06 -22.24 -6.21
N THR A 241 -12.09 -23.06 -5.84
CA THR A 241 -10.71 -22.95 -6.33
C THR A 241 -10.62 -23.16 -7.84
N LEU A 242 -11.35 -24.14 -8.40
CA LEU A 242 -11.40 -24.35 -9.85
C LEU A 242 -12.04 -23.16 -10.59
N ARG A 243 -13.14 -22.59 -10.06
CA ARG A 243 -13.75 -21.35 -10.61
C ARG A 243 -12.76 -20.19 -10.59
N PHE A 244 -12.07 -20.01 -9.47
CA PHE A 244 -11.08 -18.94 -9.30
C PHE A 244 -9.92 -19.09 -10.29
N LEU A 245 -9.31 -20.28 -10.35
CA LEU A 245 -8.24 -20.57 -11.29
C LEU A 245 -8.67 -20.40 -12.75
N PHE A 246 -9.89 -20.82 -13.10
CA PHE A 246 -10.43 -20.62 -14.44
C PHE A 246 -10.62 -19.13 -14.76
N ALA A 247 -11.21 -18.35 -13.84
CA ALA A 247 -11.39 -16.91 -14.01
C ALA A 247 -10.05 -16.16 -14.16
N THR A 248 -9.07 -16.46 -13.30
CA THR A 248 -7.72 -15.90 -13.37
C THR A 248 -7.03 -16.27 -14.69
N SER A 249 -7.11 -17.54 -15.11
CA SER A 249 -6.50 -18.00 -16.36
C SER A 249 -7.16 -17.36 -17.59
N TYR A 250 -8.49 -17.30 -17.60
CA TYR A 250 -9.26 -16.67 -18.66
C TYR A 250 -8.92 -15.18 -18.78
N TYR A 251 -8.90 -14.46 -17.65
CA TYR A 251 -8.54 -13.05 -17.62
C TYR A 251 -7.12 -12.81 -18.14
N PHE A 252 -6.14 -13.62 -17.68
CA PHE A 252 -4.76 -13.54 -18.13
C PHE A 252 -4.63 -13.77 -19.63
N ILE A 253 -5.29 -14.82 -20.16
CA ILE A 253 -5.32 -15.10 -21.60
C ILE A 253 -5.97 -13.94 -22.35
N MET A 254 -7.07 -13.37 -21.87
CA MET A 254 -7.79 -12.29 -22.53
C MET A 254 -6.91 -11.02 -22.65
N VAL A 255 -6.32 -10.55 -21.54
CA VAL A 255 -5.44 -9.38 -21.53
C VAL A 255 -4.25 -9.58 -22.45
N ARG A 256 -3.60 -10.75 -22.39
CA ARG A 256 -2.45 -11.05 -23.24
C ARG A 256 -2.82 -11.26 -24.68
N SER A 257 -3.98 -11.83 -24.98
CA SER A 257 -4.45 -11.98 -26.35
C SER A 257 -4.67 -10.62 -27.00
N ILE A 258 -5.24 -9.64 -26.28
CA ILE A 258 -5.38 -8.25 -26.75
C ILE A 258 -4.00 -7.61 -27.02
N TYR A 259 -3.01 -7.86 -26.15
CA TYR A 259 -1.64 -7.37 -26.34
C TYR A 259 -0.91 -8.07 -27.51
N LEU A 260 -1.12 -9.38 -27.69
CA LEU A 260 -0.60 -10.19 -28.80
C LEU A 260 -1.13 -9.71 -30.16
N PHE A 261 -2.40 -9.30 -30.22
CA PHE A 261 -2.96 -8.72 -31.44
C PHE A 261 -2.36 -7.36 -31.80
N LYS A 262 -1.80 -6.62 -30.83
CA LYS A 262 -1.21 -5.30 -31.05
C LYS A 262 0.32 -5.27 -31.23
N GLN A 263 1.10 -6.20 -30.67
CA GLN A 263 2.58 -6.08 -30.68
C GLN A 263 3.41 -7.34 -30.99
N GLU A 264 3.00 -8.57 -30.63
CA GLU A 264 3.86 -9.75 -30.82
C GLU A 264 3.12 -10.98 -31.35
N ARG A 265 3.57 -11.53 -32.49
CA ARG A 265 2.94 -12.67 -33.19
C ARG A 265 3.39 -14.06 -32.70
N SER A 266 4.22 -14.18 -31.67
CA SER A 266 4.85 -15.45 -31.28
C SER A 266 4.50 -15.93 -29.87
N LEU A 267 3.84 -17.08 -29.79
CA LEU A 267 3.50 -17.77 -28.53
C LEU A 267 4.73 -18.09 -27.65
N LYS A 268 5.92 -18.30 -28.24
CA LYS A 268 7.14 -18.59 -27.50
C LYS A 268 7.68 -17.38 -26.74
N LYS A 269 7.61 -16.19 -27.36
CA LYS A 269 7.99 -14.94 -26.69
C LYS A 269 6.99 -14.56 -25.60
N MET A 270 5.71 -14.80 -25.85
CA MET A 270 4.65 -14.64 -24.84
C MET A 270 4.92 -15.48 -23.60
N TYR A 271 5.18 -16.78 -23.77
CA TYR A 271 5.52 -17.67 -22.65
C TYR A 271 6.74 -17.15 -21.88
N LYS A 272 7.78 -16.70 -22.59
CA LYS A 272 8.96 -16.10 -21.97
C LYS A 272 8.64 -14.82 -21.20
N HIS A 273 7.83 -13.92 -21.74
CA HIS A 273 7.38 -12.72 -21.02
C HIS A 273 6.57 -13.05 -19.77
N CYS A 274 5.67 -14.02 -19.84
CA CYS A 274 4.87 -14.47 -18.68
C CYS A 274 5.75 -15.09 -17.60
N MET A 275 6.73 -15.91 -17.99
CA MET A 275 7.68 -16.51 -17.05
C MET A 275 8.58 -15.46 -16.40
N ASN A 276 9.07 -14.47 -17.17
CA ASN A 276 9.90 -13.39 -16.64
C ASN A 276 9.14 -12.51 -15.64
N GLU A 277 7.87 -12.21 -15.89
CA GLU A 277 7.03 -11.50 -14.93
C GLU A 277 6.81 -12.32 -13.66
N LEU A 278 6.52 -13.61 -13.77
CA LEU A 278 6.40 -14.53 -12.62
C LEU A 278 7.71 -14.72 -11.84
N GLU A 279 8.86 -14.53 -12.47
CA GLU A 279 10.18 -14.53 -11.82
C GLU A 279 10.47 -13.22 -11.07
N LEU A 280 10.05 -12.05 -11.60
CA LEU A 280 10.11 -10.76 -10.89
C LEU A 280 9.39 -10.81 -9.54
N PHE A 281 8.22 -11.46 -9.47
CA PHE A 281 7.49 -11.67 -8.21
C PHE A 281 8.24 -12.52 -7.16
N LYS A 282 9.25 -13.29 -7.55
CA LYS A 282 9.91 -14.28 -6.68
C LYS A 282 11.28 -13.87 -6.16
N ASP A 283 11.96 -12.91 -6.80
CA ASP A 283 13.37 -12.61 -6.55
C ASP A 283 13.62 -11.19 -6.04
N TYR A 284 12.76 -10.71 -5.14
CA TYR A 284 12.96 -9.44 -4.42
C TYR A 284 14.33 -9.37 -3.73
N GLU A 285 14.89 -10.51 -3.31
CA GLU A 285 16.19 -10.59 -2.67
C GLU A 285 17.34 -10.23 -3.62
N THR A 286 17.40 -10.83 -4.80
CA THR A 286 18.44 -10.48 -5.79
C THR A 286 18.29 -9.04 -6.25
N MET A 287 17.06 -8.59 -6.52
CA MET A 287 16.79 -7.20 -6.89
C MET A 287 17.26 -6.20 -5.83
N THR A 288 17.05 -6.53 -4.56
CA THR A 288 17.50 -5.69 -3.43
C THR A 288 19.03 -5.68 -3.33
N MET A 289 19.69 -6.82 -3.47
CA MET A 289 21.15 -6.89 -3.42
C MET A 289 21.80 -6.13 -4.57
N ASP A 290 21.24 -6.23 -5.78
CA ASP A 290 21.75 -5.50 -6.94
C ASP A 290 21.51 -3.99 -6.81
N PHE A 291 20.37 -3.58 -6.23
CA PHE A 291 20.11 -2.18 -5.91
C PHE A 291 21.21 -1.56 -5.01
N PHE A 292 21.61 -2.23 -3.92
CA PHE A 292 22.68 -1.73 -3.05
C PHE A 292 24.06 -1.72 -3.72
N LYS A 293 24.34 -2.69 -4.61
CA LYS A 293 25.59 -2.69 -5.38
C LYS A 293 25.66 -1.53 -6.38
N GLU A 294 24.56 -1.23 -7.04
CA GLU A 294 24.46 -0.13 -8.02
C GLU A 294 24.44 1.24 -7.33
N ARG A 295 23.95 1.30 -6.10
CA ARG A 295 23.77 2.52 -5.31
C ARG A 295 24.44 2.44 -3.93
N PRO A 296 25.78 2.46 -3.88
CA PRO A 296 26.52 2.33 -2.62
C PRO A 296 26.30 3.51 -1.66
N GLU A 297 25.71 4.62 -2.12
CA GLU A 297 25.31 5.74 -1.28
C GLU A 297 24.05 5.44 -0.44
N VAL A 298 23.27 4.43 -0.82
CA VAL A 298 22.03 4.08 -0.12
C VAL A 298 22.34 3.17 1.06
N LYS A 299 22.00 3.65 2.26
CA LYS A 299 22.14 2.91 3.53
C LYS A 299 20.89 2.10 3.84
N CYS A 300 19.71 2.58 3.43
CA CYS A 300 18.46 1.90 3.67
C CYS A 300 17.49 2.03 2.50
N LEU A 301 16.90 0.90 2.09
CA LEU A 301 15.77 0.81 1.16
C LEU A 301 14.54 0.34 1.93
N ILE A 302 13.47 1.15 1.90
CA ILE A 302 12.18 0.85 2.53
C ILE A 302 11.14 0.67 1.42
N VAL A 303 10.42 -0.45 1.46
CA VAL A 303 9.36 -0.82 0.50
C VAL A 303 8.08 -1.31 1.19
N GLY A 304 6.99 -1.40 0.43
CA GLY A 304 5.71 -2.02 0.80
C GLY A 304 5.26 -3.02 -0.27
N HIS A 305 3.97 -2.96 -0.66
CA HIS A 305 3.32 -3.65 -1.79
C HIS A 305 3.16 -5.17 -1.68
N THR A 306 4.14 -5.89 -1.14
CA THR A 306 4.08 -7.37 -1.07
C THR A 306 3.33 -7.91 0.14
N HIS A 307 2.97 -7.03 1.10
CA HIS A 307 2.26 -7.35 2.33
C HIS A 307 2.99 -8.33 3.28
N ASP A 308 4.29 -8.58 3.09
CA ASP A 308 5.11 -9.50 3.91
C ASP A 308 6.21 -8.70 4.63
N PRO A 309 5.99 -8.27 5.89
CA PRO A 309 6.95 -7.44 6.59
C PRO A 309 8.28 -8.18 6.78
N SER A 310 9.37 -7.50 6.46
CA SER A 310 10.71 -8.10 6.55
C SER A 310 11.77 -7.06 6.83
N PHE A 311 12.76 -7.43 7.65
CA PHE A 311 13.94 -6.62 7.93
C PHE A 311 15.18 -7.44 7.61
N ARG A 312 16.04 -6.93 6.74
CA ARG A 312 17.31 -7.59 6.37
C ARG A 312 18.45 -6.59 6.45
N SER A 313 19.53 -7.00 7.10
CA SER A 313 20.79 -6.27 7.14
C SER A 313 21.84 -7.01 6.33
N PHE A 314 22.53 -6.32 5.43
CA PHE A 314 23.59 -6.86 4.58
C PHE A 314 24.97 -6.61 5.20
N THR A 315 25.97 -7.37 4.74
CA THR A 315 27.33 -7.34 5.30
C THR A 315 28.08 -6.03 5.04
N ASP A 316 27.68 -5.28 4.02
CA ASP A 316 28.18 -3.96 3.66
C ASP A 316 27.51 -2.82 4.46
N GLY A 317 26.54 -3.15 5.33
CA GLY A 317 25.81 -2.20 6.15
C GLY A 317 24.49 -1.72 5.54
N GLY A 318 24.13 -2.15 4.33
CA GLY A 318 22.81 -1.86 3.74
C GLY A 318 21.66 -2.48 4.54
N ILE A 319 20.55 -1.77 4.65
CA ILE A 319 19.34 -2.22 5.35
C ILE A 319 18.16 -2.24 4.39
N PHE A 320 17.53 -3.38 4.23
CA PHE A 320 16.26 -3.51 3.52
C PHE A 320 15.12 -3.71 4.49
N ILE A 321 14.05 -2.92 4.32
CA ILE A 321 12.80 -3.05 5.05
C ILE A 321 11.66 -3.21 4.06
N ASN A 322 10.87 -4.27 4.21
CA ASN A 322 9.49 -4.29 3.75
C ASN A 322 8.58 -4.00 4.94
N THR A 323 7.77 -2.95 4.82
CA THR A 323 6.87 -2.49 5.89
C THR A 323 5.64 -3.37 6.08
N GLY A 324 5.35 -4.29 5.15
CA GLY A 324 4.19 -5.17 5.23
C GLY A 324 2.90 -4.45 4.84
N THR A 325 1.84 -4.70 5.59
CA THR A 325 0.50 -4.12 5.40
C THR A 325 -0.20 -4.04 6.76
N TRP A 326 -1.15 -3.12 6.91
CA TRP A 326 -2.07 -3.09 8.05
C TRP A 326 -3.39 -3.79 7.72
N THR A 327 -3.39 -4.72 6.77
CA THR A 327 -4.52 -5.61 6.48
C THR A 327 -4.26 -7.01 7.03
N ARG A 328 -5.31 -7.81 7.18
CA ARG A 328 -5.19 -9.19 7.67
C ARG A 328 -4.57 -10.08 6.61
N MET A 329 -3.44 -10.71 6.93
CA MET A 329 -2.76 -11.67 6.06
C MET A 329 -2.74 -13.08 6.68
N TYR A 330 -2.97 -14.09 5.85
CA TYR A 330 -3.03 -15.49 6.28
C TYR A 330 -1.83 -16.27 5.71
N ASN A 331 -0.94 -16.71 6.60
CA ASN A 331 0.25 -17.46 6.20
C ASN A 331 0.09 -18.97 6.47
N LEU A 332 0.24 -19.79 5.42
CA LEU A 332 0.17 -21.24 5.48
C LEU A 332 1.56 -21.91 5.70
N ASP A 333 2.63 -21.12 5.87
CA ASP A 333 3.95 -21.58 6.29
C ASP A 333 4.11 -21.45 7.81
N PHE A 334 3.96 -22.57 8.53
CA PHE A 334 4.09 -22.66 10.00
C PHE A 334 5.47 -22.22 10.56
N GLY A 335 6.47 -21.98 9.71
CA GLY A 335 7.82 -21.53 10.10
C GLY A 335 8.02 -20.01 10.06
N LYS A 336 7.10 -19.25 9.46
CA LYS A 336 7.03 -17.79 9.61
C LYS A 336 6.06 -17.49 10.78
N ASN A 337 6.34 -16.43 11.54
CA ASN A 337 5.56 -16.05 12.73
C ASN A 337 4.04 -16.12 12.51
N GLN A 338 3.33 -16.51 13.57
CA GLN A 338 1.90 -16.81 13.66
C GLN A 338 1.03 -15.95 12.72
N SER A 339 0.14 -16.63 11.99
CA SER A 339 -1.05 -16.04 11.38
C SER A 339 -1.67 -15.00 12.32
N GLY A 340 -1.80 -13.75 11.88
CA GLY A 340 -2.30 -12.67 12.73
C GLY A 340 -1.94 -11.28 12.21
N GLU A 341 -2.40 -10.28 12.95
CA GLU A 341 -2.37 -8.87 12.61
C GLU A 341 -0.98 -8.29 12.87
N GLN A 342 -0.36 -7.76 11.82
CA GLN A 342 1.00 -7.22 11.86
C GLN A 342 1.00 -5.75 11.44
N LEU A 343 0.57 -4.88 12.36
CA LEU A 343 0.56 -3.42 12.22
C LEU A 343 2.00 -2.86 12.20
N SER A 344 2.72 -3.21 11.15
CA SER A 344 4.16 -3.03 11.04
C SER A 344 4.51 -1.69 10.40
N PHE A 345 5.63 -1.11 10.82
CA PHE A 345 6.06 0.21 10.36
C PHE A 345 7.57 0.35 10.50
N ALA A 346 8.19 1.06 9.56
CA ALA A 346 9.60 1.42 9.69
C ALA A 346 9.74 2.68 10.54
N GLN A 347 10.78 2.74 11.36
CA GLN A 347 11.17 3.93 12.11
C GLN A 347 12.64 4.23 11.82
N VAL A 348 12.91 5.45 11.36
CA VAL A 348 14.25 6.00 11.14
C VAL A 348 14.43 7.17 12.09
N ASP A 349 15.17 6.95 13.17
CA ASP A 349 15.57 7.99 14.10
C ASP A 349 16.90 8.60 13.67
N ILE A 350 16.89 9.90 13.35
CA ILE A 350 18.09 10.65 12.98
C ILE A 350 18.79 11.11 14.26
N LEU A 351 19.98 10.55 14.51
CA LEU A 351 20.79 10.84 15.69
C LEU A 351 21.71 12.05 15.49
N ASP A 352 22.17 12.25 14.26
CA ASP A 352 23.04 13.35 13.84
C ASP A 352 22.89 13.51 12.32
N ARG A 353 22.26 14.61 11.87
CA ARG A 353 22.04 14.88 10.44
C ARG A 353 23.34 15.09 9.67
N GLU A 354 24.32 15.79 10.25
CA GLU A 354 25.57 16.12 9.57
C GLU A 354 26.44 14.88 9.33
N LYS A 355 26.37 13.91 10.25
CA LYS A 355 27.10 12.64 10.14
C LYS A 355 26.27 11.52 9.53
N GLU A 356 25.05 11.80 9.08
CA GLU A 356 24.11 10.83 8.51
C GLU A 356 24.02 9.53 9.32
N THR A 357 23.86 9.69 10.64
CA THR A 357 23.81 8.58 11.59
C THR A 357 22.37 8.30 12.00
N TYR A 358 21.92 7.07 11.77
CA TYR A 358 20.52 6.65 11.91
C TYR A 358 20.39 5.44 12.84
N ASP A 359 19.30 5.37 13.61
CA ASP A 359 18.80 4.13 14.21
C ASP A 359 17.56 3.70 13.40
N ILE A 360 17.66 2.57 12.69
CA ILE A 360 16.66 2.12 11.70
C ILE A 360 16.09 0.80 12.17
N ASN A 361 14.76 0.73 12.30
CA ASN A 361 14.07 -0.44 12.83
C ASN A 361 12.79 -0.70 12.02
N LEU A 362 12.41 -1.98 11.90
CA LEU A 362 11.04 -2.39 11.56
C LEU A 362 10.37 -2.79 12.87
N ASN A 363 9.30 -2.09 13.23
CA ASN A 363 8.55 -2.30 14.44
C ASN A 363 7.17 -2.89 14.12
N ASN A 364 6.53 -3.47 15.13
CA ASN A 364 5.13 -3.85 15.09
C ASN A 364 4.39 -3.05 16.16
N TRP A 365 3.42 -2.24 15.75
CA TRP A 365 2.53 -1.56 16.67
C TRP A 365 1.69 -2.59 17.42
N LYS A 366 1.52 -2.39 18.73
CA LYS A 366 0.74 -3.29 19.60
C LYS A 366 -0.48 -2.60 20.21
N GLY A 367 -0.69 -1.32 19.89
CA GLY A 367 -1.69 -0.49 20.52
C GLY A 367 -1.40 -0.21 22.00
N ARG A 368 -2.07 0.81 22.52
CA ARG A 368 -2.23 1.11 23.94
C ARG A 368 -3.67 0.79 24.34
N THR A 369 -4.11 -0.46 24.16
CA THR A 369 -5.49 -0.80 24.56
C THR A 369 -5.65 -0.68 26.07
N GLU A 370 -6.59 0.15 26.51
CA GLU A 370 -7.03 0.21 27.91
C GLU A 370 -8.11 -0.84 28.21
N LEU A 371 -8.65 -1.48 27.16
CA LEU A 371 -9.72 -2.46 27.29
C LEU A 371 -9.15 -3.84 27.67
N PRO A 372 -9.76 -4.54 28.62
CA PRO A 372 -9.33 -5.90 29.00
C PRO A 372 -9.82 -6.98 28.03
N PHE A 373 -10.24 -6.60 26.81
CA PHE A 373 -10.77 -7.50 25.78
C PHE A 373 -10.51 -6.96 24.37
N GLU A 374 -10.49 -7.87 23.40
CA GLU A 374 -10.48 -7.58 21.96
C GLU A 374 -11.80 -8.09 21.38
N GLU A 375 -12.34 -7.40 20.36
CA GLU A 375 -13.54 -7.90 19.67
C GLU A 375 -13.21 -9.16 18.86
N PHE A 376 -14.10 -10.16 18.93
CA PHE A 376 -13.98 -11.34 18.09
C PHE A 376 -14.56 -11.02 16.71
N SER A 377 -13.69 -10.56 15.79
CA SER A 377 -14.07 -10.14 14.43
C SER A 377 -13.57 -11.08 13.35
#